data_AF-A0A956U057-F1
#
_entry.id   AF-A0A956U057-F1
#
_cell.length_a   1.000
_cell.length_b   1.000
_cell.length_c   1.000
_cell.angle_alpha   90.00
_cell.angle_beta   90.00
_cell.angle_gamma   90.00
#
_symmetry.space_group_name_H-M   'P 1'
#
loop_
_entity.id
_entity.type
_entity.pdbx_description
1 polymer ?
#
loop_
_entity_poly.entity_id
_entity_poly.type
_entity_poly.pdbx_seq_one_letter_code
_entity_poly.pdbx_strand_id
1 'polypeptide(L)'
;MAETGYISVLVAFVLSIYIVFASVYGAKSGRRDFVDSARNAALAIFFLLLIAILALLHSLVNLDFSIKYVAMNTSTDLPVIFRMTSLWAGQAGSLLLWAFVLSIYMALVVMSTKGKSRELMPYVIATLGAIAIFFTFIVAFVESPFERLPVAPLEGRGLNPILQNAYMAIHPVTLYLGYVGVAVPFAFAMGALLSGKLGDEWIRYSRKWTLFAWTFLSIGLILGARWAYLELGWGGYWAW
;
A
#
# COMPACT_ATOMS: atom_id res chain seq x y z
N MET A 1 6.37 -13.04 14.88
CA MET A 1 6.08 -11.80 14.12
C MET A 1 4.79 -11.91 13.31
N ALA A 2 4.38 -13.10 12.88
CA ALA A 2 3.12 -13.32 12.14
C ALA A 2 1.89 -12.70 12.82
N GLU A 3 1.68 -12.99 14.11
CA GLU A 3 0.53 -12.50 14.89
C GLU A 3 0.54 -10.98 14.98
N THR A 4 1.70 -10.39 15.25
CA THR A 4 1.89 -8.94 15.34
C THR A 4 1.52 -8.26 14.01
N GLY A 5 2.02 -8.80 12.89
CA GLY A 5 1.70 -8.28 11.56
C GLY A 5 0.21 -8.42 11.25
N TYR A 6 -0.36 -9.61 11.48
CA TYR A 6 -1.77 -9.90 11.25
C TYR A 6 -2.71 -8.99 12.06
N ILE A 7 -2.47 -8.87 13.37
CA ILE A 7 -3.27 -8.01 14.27
C ILE A 7 -3.15 -6.55 13.83
N SER A 8 -1.97 -6.10 13.40
CA SER A 8 -1.79 -4.73 12.92
C SER A 8 -2.65 -4.44 11.69
N VAL A 9 -2.71 -5.37 10.73
CA VAL A 9 -3.60 -5.26 9.55
C VAL A 9 -5.07 -5.30 9.97
N LEU A 10 -5.45 -6.17 10.91
CA LEU A 10 -6.83 -6.28 11.38
C LEU A 10 -7.31 -4.99 12.06
N VAL A 11 -6.48 -4.39 12.90
CA VAL A 11 -6.78 -3.09 13.53
C VAL A 11 -6.80 -1.98 12.47
N ALA A 12 -5.91 -2.01 11.48
CA ALA A 12 -5.93 -1.06 10.37
C ALA A 12 -7.22 -1.17 9.54
N PHE A 13 -7.75 -2.38 9.33
CA PHE A 13 -9.04 -2.61 8.68
C PHE A 13 -10.18 -1.98 9.47
N VAL A 14 -10.28 -2.23 10.78
CA VAL A 14 -11.32 -1.61 11.63
C VAL A 14 -11.20 -0.08 11.60
N LEU A 15 -10.00 0.47 11.70
CA LEU A 15 -9.77 1.91 11.64
C LEU A 15 -10.14 2.48 10.26
N SER A 16 -9.95 1.75 9.17
CA SER A 16 -10.31 2.24 7.83
C SER A 16 -11.81 2.43 7.68
N ILE A 17 -12.61 1.53 8.27
CA ILE A 17 -14.07 1.68 8.36
C ILE A 17 -14.43 2.90 9.21
N TYR A 18 -13.77 3.04 10.38
CA TYR A 18 -13.98 4.18 11.25
C TYR A 18 -13.66 5.52 10.56
N ILE A 19 -12.58 5.59 9.77
CA ILE A 19 -12.21 6.79 9.00
C ILE A 19 -13.35 7.24 8.08
N VAL A 20 -13.94 6.31 7.33
CA VAL A 20 -15.07 6.62 6.42
C VAL A 20 -16.26 7.15 7.22
N PHE A 21 -16.65 6.41 8.27
CA PHE A 21 -17.76 6.80 9.14
C PHE A 21 -17.54 8.19 9.77
N ALA A 22 -16.42 8.38 10.46
CA ALA A 22 -16.12 9.61 11.19
C ALA A 22 -15.96 10.81 10.25
N SER A 23 -15.36 10.62 9.07
CA SER A 23 -15.21 11.69 8.09
C SER A 23 -16.57 12.14 7.52
N VAL A 24 -17.42 11.20 7.11
CA VAL A 24 -18.73 11.52 6.53
C VAL A 24 -19.68 12.07 7.58
N TYR A 25 -19.71 11.47 8.77
CA TYR A 25 -20.52 11.95 9.88
C TYR A 25 -20.09 13.34 10.34
N GLY A 26 -18.79 13.56 10.51
CA GLY A 26 -18.23 14.87 10.88
C GLY A 26 -18.54 15.96 9.84
N ALA A 27 -18.52 15.62 8.55
CA ALA A 27 -18.91 16.53 7.48
C ALA A 27 -20.39 16.91 7.56
N LYS A 28 -21.29 15.91 7.67
CA LYS A 28 -22.74 16.13 7.65
C LYS A 28 -23.27 16.82 8.92
N SER A 29 -22.65 16.54 10.07
CA SER A 29 -23.07 17.11 11.37
C SER A 29 -22.37 18.42 11.73
N GLY A 30 -21.42 18.90 10.91
CA GLY A 30 -20.60 20.07 11.22
C GLY A 30 -19.61 19.86 12.39
N ARG A 31 -19.47 18.61 12.86
CA ARG A 31 -18.65 18.23 14.01
C ARG A 31 -17.19 18.01 13.62
N ARG A 32 -16.36 19.00 13.94
CA ARG A 32 -14.93 19.01 13.60
C ARG A 32 -14.11 17.96 14.34
N ASP A 33 -14.51 17.64 15.56
CA ASP A 33 -13.91 16.60 16.38
C ASP A 33 -13.93 15.22 15.69
N PHE A 34 -15.00 14.89 14.97
CA PHE A 34 -15.07 13.65 14.19
C PHE A 34 -14.13 13.67 12.97
N VAL A 35 -14.02 14.80 12.27
CA VAL A 35 -13.10 14.95 11.13
C VAL A 35 -11.64 14.88 11.60
N ASP A 36 -11.31 15.54 12.71
CA ASP A 36 -9.96 15.49 13.28
C ASP A 36 -9.62 14.11 13.85
N SER A 37 -10.61 13.40 14.42
CA SER A 37 -10.45 11.99 14.81
C SER A 37 -10.18 11.09 13.60
N ALA A 38 -10.89 11.29 12.48
CA ALA A 38 -10.63 10.55 11.24
C ALA A 38 -9.21 10.81 10.68
N ARG A 39 -8.71 12.05 10.79
CA ARG A 39 -7.32 12.38 10.43
C ARG A 39 -6.32 11.64 11.32
N ASN A 40 -6.56 11.59 12.62
CA ASN A 40 -5.69 10.86 13.55
C ASN A 40 -5.72 9.35 13.27
N ALA A 41 -6.89 8.79 12.97
CA ALA A 41 -7.03 7.39 12.56
C ALA A 41 -6.27 7.10 11.25
N ALA A 42 -6.28 8.03 10.28
CA ALA A 42 -5.48 7.90 9.06
C ALA A 42 -3.97 7.82 9.34
N LEU A 43 -3.46 8.61 10.29
CA LEU A 43 -2.07 8.51 10.75
C LEU A 43 -1.80 7.20 11.50
N ALA A 44 -2.76 6.73 12.32
CA ALA A 44 -2.63 5.46 13.04
C ALA A 44 -2.52 4.26 12.09
N ILE A 45 -3.30 4.24 11.00
CA ILE A 45 -3.20 3.19 9.97
C ILE A 45 -1.80 3.14 9.36
N PHE A 46 -1.16 4.28 9.09
CA PHE A 46 0.21 4.30 8.58
C PHE A 46 1.18 3.57 9.52
N PHE A 47 1.12 3.84 10.84
CA PHE A 47 1.98 3.15 11.80
C PHE A 47 1.65 1.66 11.93
N LEU A 48 0.37 1.28 11.90
CA LEU A 48 -0.04 -0.12 11.95
C LEU A 48 0.45 -0.90 10.72
N LEU A 49 0.30 -0.34 9.52
CA LEU A 49 0.80 -0.99 8.30
C LEU A 49 2.32 -0.97 8.21
N LEU A 50 3.00 0.04 8.78
CA LEU A 50 4.45 0.02 8.96
C LEU A 50 4.89 -1.15 9.86
N ILE A 51 4.20 -1.38 10.98
CA ILE A 51 4.47 -2.53 11.86
C ILE A 51 4.26 -3.84 11.09
N ALA A 52 3.19 -3.95 10.30
CA ALA A 52 2.95 -5.14 9.47
C ALA A 52 4.07 -5.37 8.43
N ILE A 53 4.50 -4.32 7.72
CA ILE A 53 5.61 -4.39 6.77
C ILE A 53 6.90 -4.83 7.46
N LEU A 54 7.23 -4.23 8.61
CA LEU A 54 8.44 -4.59 9.38
C LEU A 54 8.37 -6.01 9.93
N ALA A 55 7.19 -6.47 10.35
CA ALA A 55 6.97 -7.83 10.80
C ALA A 55 7.20 -8.84 9.67
N LEU A 56 6.64 -8.59 8.48
CA LEU A 56 6.85 -9.45 7.32
C LEU A 56 8.31 -9.43 6.87
N LEU A 57 8.92 -8.26 6.78
CA LEU A 57 10.32 -8.10 6.38
C LEU A 57 11.26 -8.83 7.35
N HIS A 58 11.02 -8.71 8.65
CA HIS A 58 11.77 -9.45 9.67
C HIS A 58 11.65 -10.95 9.47
N SER A 59 10.44 -11.46 9.25
CA SER A 59 10.21 -12.88 8.99
C SER A 59 10.86 -13.37 7.69
N LEU A 60 10.88 -12.56 6.63
CA LEU A 60 11.55 -12.89 5.36
C LEU A 60 13.07 -12.94 5.50
N VAL A 61 13.68 -11.95 6.16
CA VAL A 61 15.14 -11.89 6.34
C VAL A 61 15.64 -13.03 7.23
N ASN A 62 14.90 -13.34 8.29
CA ASN A 62 15.24 -14.40 9.24
C ASN A 62 14.74 -15.79 8.83
N LEU A 63 14.14 -15.93 7.64
CA LEU A 63 13.68 -17.22 7.09
C LEU A 63 12.72 -17.98 8.03
N ASP A 64 11.74 -17.28 8.60
CA ASP A 64 10.69 -17.90 9.42
C ASP A 64 9.74 -18.74 8.53
N PHE A 65 10.17 -19.96 8.21
CA PHE A 65 9.43 -20.90 7.37
C PHE A 65 8.13 -21.40 8.01
N SER A 66 7.86 -21.07 9.28
CA SER A 66 6.53 -21.32 9.86
C SER A 66 5.44 -20.46 9.21
N ILE A 67 5.81 -19.39 8.51
CA ILE A 67 4.90 -18.54 7.74
C ILE A 67 4.89 -19.01 6.28
N LYS A 68 3.69 -19.33 5.77
CA LYS A 68 3.49 -19.82 4.40
C LYS A 68 4.10 -18.91 3.36
N TYR A 69 3.89 -17.60 3.47
CA TYR A 69 4.44 -16.63 2.51
C TYR A 69 5.97 -16.64 2.48
N VAL A 70 6.63 -16.79 3.63
CA VAL A 70 8.09 -16.87 3.73
C VAL A 70 8.58 -18.18 3.10
N ALA A 71 8.03 -19.31 3.53
CA ALA A 71 8.38 -20.63 3.00
C ALA A 71 8.18 -20.76 1.47
N MET A 72 7.23 -20.01 0.91
CA MET A 72 6.93 -20.04 -0.52
C MET A 72 7.84 -19.16 -1.38
N ASN A 73 8.50 -18.14 -0.81
CA ASN A 73 9.19 -17.10 -1.57
C ASN A 73 10.66 -16.89 -1.18
N THR A 74 11.15 -17.56 -0.12
CA THR A 74 12.56 -17.47 0.30
C THR A 74 13.18 -18.85 0.48
N SER A 75 14.51 -18.88 0.61
CA SER A 75 15.31 -20.07 0.89
C SER A 75 16.64 -19.68 1.55
N THR A 76 17.34 -20.64 2.15
CA THR A 76 18.60 -20.39 2.90
C THR A 76 19.76 -19.94 2.00
N ASP A 77 19.79 -20.37 0.75
CA ASP A 77 20.78 -20.01 -0.27
C ASP A 77 20.54 -18.64 -0.90
N LEU A 78 19.34 -18.06 -0.71
CA LEU A 78 18.98 -16.78 -1.29
C LEU A 78 19.75 -15.62 -0.62
N PRO A 79 20.43 -14.74 -1.38
CA PRO A 79 21.05 -13.54 -0.84
C PRO A 79 20.04 -12.65 -0.09
N VAL A 80 20.49 -11.95 0.96
CA VAL A 80 19.62 -11.16 1.84
C VAL A 80 18.81 -10.10 1.08
N ILE A 81 19.40 -9.48 0.04
CA ILE A 81 18.69 -8.52 -0.81
C ILE A 81 17.41 -9.12 -1.40
N PHE A 82 17.47 -10.35 -1.91
CA PHE A 82 16.34 -11.03 -2.52
C PHE A 82 15.35 -11.57 -1.48
N ARG A 83 15.81 -11.89 -0.27
CA ARG A 83 14.91 -12.13 0.87
C ARG A 83 14.08 -10.89 1.20
N MET A 84 14.69 -9.70 1.20
CA MET A 84 13.96 -8.45 1.43
C MET A 84 12.98 -8.16 0.30
N THR A 85 13.40 -8.31 -0.96
CA THR A 85 12.52 -8.03 -2.12
C THR A 85 11.42 -9.07 -2.30
N SER A 86 11.52 -10.22 -1.63
CA SER A 86 10.42 -11.19 -1.55
C SER A 86 9.15 -10.61 -0.91
N LEU A 87 9.25 -9.46 -0.22
CA LEU A 87 8.09 -8.72 0.30
C LEU A 87 7.05 -8.39 -0.78
N TRP A 88 7.46 -8.22 -2.04
CA TRP A 88 6.55 -7.98 -3.17
C TRP A 88 6.66 -9.05 -4.27
N ALA A 89 7.25 -10.21 -3.98
CA ALA A 89 7.36 -11.29 -4.96
C ALA A 89 6.05 -12.04 -5.22
N GLY A 90 5.22 -12.18 -4.20
CA GLY A 90 3.92 -12.84 -4.27
C GLY A 90 2.75 -11.88 -4.04
N GLN A 91 1.55 -12.34 -4.37
CA GLN A 91 0.32 -11.55 -4.28
C GLN A 91 0.05 -10.98 -2.87
N ALA A 92 0.13 -11.80 -1.83
CA ALA A 92 -0.18 -11.38 -0.46
C ALA A 92 0.76 -10.25 0.05
N GLY A 93 2.06 -10.37 -0.19
CA GLY A 93 3.03 -9.34 0.18
C GLY A 93 2.89 -8.06 -0.66
N SER A 94 2.65 -8.22 -1.97
CA SER A 94 2.32 -7.13 -2.89
C SER A 94 1.09 -6.32 -2.46
N LEU A 95 0.03 -6.99 -2.02
CA LEU A 95 -1.19 -6.33 -1.50
C LEU A 95 -0.93 -5.58 -0.18
N LEU A 96 -0.09 -6.13 0.70
CA LEU A 96 0.34 -5.43 1.91
C LEU A 96 1.16 -4.18 1.57
N LEU A 97 2.07 -4.27 0.59
CA LEU A 97 2.81 -3.10 0.08
C LEU A 97 1.87 -2.05 -0.51
N TRP A 98 0.84 -2.46 -1.26
CA TRP A 98 -0.18 -1.55 -1.79
C TRP A 98 -0.88 -0.78 -0.67
N ALA A 99 -1.37 -1.49 0.36
CA ALA A 99 -2.02 -0.90 1.52
C ALA A 99 -1.10 0.07 2.25
N PHE A 100 0.18 -0.30 2.42
CA PHE A 100 1.17 0.53 3.09
C PHE A 100 1.45 1.82 2.32
N VAL A 101 1.70 1.75 1.00
CA VAL A 101 1.92 2.94 0.16
C VAL A 101 0.68 3.84 0.17
N LEU A 102 -0.53 3.27 0.15
CA LEU A 102 -1.77 4.04 0.25
C LEU A 102 -1.83 4.79 1.59
N SER A 103 -1.44 4.15 2.69
CA SER A 103 -1.41 4.79 4.00
C SER A 103 -0.39 5.92 4.10
N ILE A 104 0.76 5.82 3.40
CA ILE A 104 1.72 6.93 3.27
C ILE A 104 1.05 8.11 2.57
N TYR A 105 0.42 7.88 1.42
CA TYR A 105 -0.28 8.93 0.69
C TYR A 105 -1.39 9.57 1.53
N MET A 106 -2.19 8.75 2.20
CA MET A 106 -3.26 9.22 3.07
C MET A 106 -2.71 10.07 4.24
N ALA A 107 -1.63 9.63 4.89
CA ALA A 107 -0.95 10.38 5.95
C ALA A 107 -0.41 11.73 5.44
N LEU A 108 0.29 11.74 4.30
CA LEU A 108 0.82 12.98 3.70
C LEU A 108 -0.29 13.94 3.30
N VAL A 109 -1.41 13.44 2.76
CA VAL A 109 -2.58 14.26 2.42
C VAL A 109 -3.14 14.90 3.68
N VAL A 110 -3.46 14.13 4.74
CA VAL A 110 -4.07 14.72 5.96
C VAL A 110 -3.14 15.69 6.69
N MET A 111 -1.82 15.48 6.62
CA MET A 111 -0.83 16.40 7.18
C MET A 111 -0.71 17.69 6.38
N SER A 112 -0.63 17.60 5.04
CA SER A 112 -0.40 18.75 4.15
C SER A 112 -1.62 19.67 4.01
N THR A 113 -2.81 19.16 4.29
CA THR A 113 -4.08 19.91 4.20
C THR A 113 -4.68 20.27 5.56
N LYS A 114 -3.92 20.14 6.66
CA LYS A 114 -4.40 20.50 8.00
C LYS A 114 -4.87 21.96 8.02
N GLY A 115 -6.11 22.19 8.43
CA GLY A 115 -6.72 23.52 8.50
C GLY A 115 -7.22 24.10 7.17
N LYS A 116 -6.95 23.47 6.02
CA LYS A 116 -7.38 23.90 4.69
C LYS A 116 -8.62 23.15 4.22
N SER A 117 -9.36 23.76 3.29
CA SER A 117 -10.42 23.11 2.48
C SER A 117 -11.40 22.28 3.33
N ARG A 118 -11.95 22.90 4.38
CA ARG A 118 -12.67 22.22 5.46
C ARG A 118 -13.90 21.43 5.01
N GLU A 119 -14.53 21.88 3.93
CA GLU A 119 -15.71 21.24 3.35
C GLU A 119 -15.34 20.10 2.39
N LEU A 120 -14.16 20.18 1.76
CA LEU A 120 -13.65 19.20 0.80
C LEU A 120 -13.01 18.00 1.49
N MET A 121 -12.12 18.26 2.45
CA MET A 121 -11.23 17.27 3.04
C MET A 121 -11.91 16.05 3.69
N PRO A 122 -13.06 16.17 4.39
CA PRO A 122 -13.71 15.00 4.95
C PRO A 122 -14.05 13.94 3.89
N TYR A 123 -14.51 14.36 2.72
CA TYR A 123 -14.86 13.44 1.64
C TYR A 123 -13.63 12.87 0.93
N VAL A 124 -12.53 13.63 0.84
CA VAL A 124 -11.23 13.11 0.37
C VAL A 124 -10.72 12.01 1.31
N ILE A 125 -10.76 12.26 2.62
CA ILE A 125 -10.33 11.29 3.63
C ILE A 125 -11.24 10.05 3.62
N ALA A 126 -12.56 10.24 3.49
CA ALA A 126 -13.50 9.14 3.35
C ALA A 126 -13.22 8.30 2.10
N THR A 127 -12.87 8.92 0.97
CA THR A 127 -12.56 8.20 -0.27
C THR A 127 -11.28 7.38 -0.12
N LEU A 128 -10.21 7.95 0.43
CA LEU A 128 -8.97 7.20 0.73
C LEU A 128 -9.21 6.09 1.75
N GLY A 129 -10.04 6.35 2.77
CA GLY A 129 -10.48 5.36 3.74
C GLY A 129 -11.22 4.19 3.10
N ALA A 130 -12.11 4.45 2.14
CA ALA A 130 -12.84 3.41 1.41
C ALA A 130 -11.90 2.51 0.58
N ILE A 131 -10.89 3.10 -0.07
CA ILE A 131 -9.85 2.33 -0.78
C ILE A 131 -9.02 1.52 0.23
N ALA A 132 -8.70 2.10 1.40
CA ALA A 132 -7.98 1.40 2.45
C ALA A 132 -8.79 0.22 3.03
N ILE A 133 -10.11 0.34 3.18
CA ILE A 133 -11.00 -0.78 3.57
C ILE A 133 -10.80 -1.95 2.62
N PHE A 134 -10.84 -1.71 1.31
CA PHE A 134 -10.69 -2.76 0.30
C PHE A 134 -9.35 -3.50 0.44
N PHE A 135 -8.22 -2.78 0.46
CA PHE A 135 -6.91 -3.42 0.53
C PHE A 135 -6.66 -4.09 1.87
N THR A 136 -7.01 -3.44 2.99
CA THR A 136 -6.84 -4.05 4.32
C THR A 136 -7.75 -5.25 4.52
N PHE A 137 -8.97 -5.25 3.96
CA PHE A 137 -9.85 -6.42 3.94
C PHE A 137 -9.21 -7.60 3.21
N ILE A 138 -8.71 -7.37 2.00
CA ILE A 138 -8.07 -8.44 1.21
C ILE A 138 -6.87 -9.01 1.97
N VAL A 139 -6.00 -8.16 2.53
CA VAL A 139 -4.81 -8.62 3.27
C VAL A 139 -5.18 -9.32 4.59
N ALA A 140 -6.26 -8.91 5.26
CA ALA A 140 -6.67 -9.50 6.53
C ALA A 140 -7.43 -10.83 6.37
N PHE A 141 -8.21 -10.99 5.29
CA PHE A 141 -9.19 -12.09 5.20
C PHE A 141 -9.09 -12.95 3.94
N VAL A 142 -8.44 -12.47 2.87
CA VAL A 142 -8.41 -13.18 1.58
C VAL A 142 -6.99 -13.68 1.25
N GLU A 143 -6.01 -12.79 1.27
CA GLU A 143 -4.62 -13.04 0.87
C GLU A 143 -3.66 -12.54 1.95
N SER A 144 -3.63 -13.25 3.09
CA SER A 144 -2.81 -12.83 4.22
C SER A 144 -1.36 -13.33 4.11
N PRO A 145 -0.34 -12.44 4.15
CA PRO A 145 1.05 -12.85 4.12
C PRO A 145 1.52 -13.44 5.47
N PHE A 146 0.66 -13.45 6.49
CA PHE A 146 0.95 -13.94 7.83
C PHE A 146 0.34 -15.32 8.13
N GLU A 147 -0.23 -16.00 7.13
CA GLU A 147 -0.76 -17.35 7.26
C GLU A 147 0.34 -18.32 7.74
N ARG A 148 0.09 -19.01 8.86
CA ARG A 148 1.01 -20.03 9.39
C ARG A 148 0.77 -21.37 8.72
N LEU A 149 1.86 -22.12 8.55
CA LEU A 149 1.80 -23.53 8.22
C LEU A 149 1.63 -24.37 9.49
N PRO A 150 0.86 -25.47 9.44
CA PRO A 150 0.72 -26.37 10.58
C PRO A 150 2.04 -27.08 10.93
N VAL A 151 2.89 -27.30 9.93
CA VAL A 151 4.25 -27.83 10.08
C VAL A 151 5.17 -26.96 9.23
N ALA A 152 6.16 -26.34 9.87
CA ALA A 152 7.17 -25.56 9.17
C ALA A 152 8.09 -26.50 8.36
N PRO A 153 8.31 -26.25 7.05
CA PRO A 153 9.28 -27.00 6.29
C PRO A 153 10.71 -26.65 6.77
N LEU A 154 11.63 -27.58 6.57
CA LEU A 154 13.06 -27.38 6.89
C LEU A 154 13.72 -26.37 5.95
N GLU A 155 13.19 -26.22 4.73
CA GLU A 155 13.70 -25.32 3.70
C GLU A 155 12.54 -24.70 2.93
N GLY A 156 12.73 -23.46 2.46
CA GLY A 156 11.77 -22.75 1.64
C GLY A 156 11.92 -23.08 0.15
N ARG A 157 10.90 -22.75 -0.65
CA ARG A 157 10.88 -23.01 -2.10
C ARG A 157 11.84 -22.11 -2.89
N GLY A 158 12.35 -21.06 -2.27
CA GLY A 158 13.16 -20.05 -2.92
C GLY A 158 12.33 -19.02 -3.68
N LEU A 159 13.00 -17.97 -4.12
CA LEU A 159 12.41 -16.93 -4.96
C LEU A 159 12.47 -17.38 -6.42
N ASN A 160 11.41 -17.12 -7.19
CA ASN A 160 11.40 -17.37 -8.64
C ASN A 160 12.67 -16.77 -9.28
N PRO A 161 13.50 -17.55 -10.00
CA PRO A 161 14.78 -17.10 -10.54
C PRO A 161 14.71 -15.79 -11.33
N ILE A 162 13.64 -15.54 -12.08
CA ILE A 162 13.47 -14.31 -12.88
C ILE A 162 13.35 -13.04 -12.01
N LEU A 163 12.96 -13.21 -10.74
CA LEU A 163 12.83 -12.11 -9.77
C LEU A 163 14.15 -11.79 -9.08
N GLN A 164 15.19 -12.62 -9.26
CA GLN A 164 16.52 -12.41 -8.70
C GLN A 164 17.33 -11.42 -9.53
N ASN A 165 16.73 -10.26 -9.81
CA ASN A 165 17.29 -9.21 -10.66
C ASN A 165 17.14 -7.84 -10.00
N ALA A 166 18.15 -6.98 -10.10
CA ALA A 166 18.15 -5.63 -9.54
C ALA A 166 16.99 -4.76 -10.06
N TYR A 167 16.57 -4.94 -11.31
CA TYR A 167 15.42 -4.23 -11.86
C TYR A 167 14.12 -4.67 -11.18
N MET A 168 13.90 -5.97 -10.91
CA MET A 168 12.72 -6.43 -10.13
C MET A 168 12.78 -6.08 -8.65
N ALA A 169 13.96 -5.79 -8.12
CA ALA A 169 14.08 -5.21 -6.78
C ALA A 169 13.56 -3.77 -6.71
N ILE A 170 13.67 -2.98 -7.79
CA ILE A 170 13.36 -1.55 -7.78
C ILE A 170 12.04 -1.22 -8.47
N HIS A 171 11.78 -1.88 -9.60
CA HIS A 171 10.65 -1.64 -10.49
C HIS A 171 9.30 -1.68 -9.75
N PRO A 172 8.97 -2.74 -8.96
CA PRO A 172 7.70 -2.78 -8.25
C PRO A 172 7.52 -1.56 -7.35
N VAL A 173 8.51 -1.20 -6.53
CA VAL A 173 8.42 -0.03 -5.63
C VAL A 173 8.07 1.24 -6.40
N THR A 174 8.70 1.46 -7.56
CA THR A 174 8.38 2.63 -8.41
C THR A 174 6.98 2.56 -9.01
N LEU A 175 6.53 1.37 -9.44
CA LEU A 175 5.15 1.19 -9.92
C LEU A 175 4.12 1.42 -8.81
N TYR A 176 4.33 0.89 -7.60
CA TYR A 176 3.43 1.09 -6.47
C TYR A 176 3.33 2.57 -6.10
N LEU A 177 4.45 3.30 -6.06
CA LEU A 177 4.42 4.75 -5.87
C LEU A 177 3.60 5.44 -6.96
N GLY A 178 3.69 4.97 -8.20
CA GLY A 178 2.88 5.45 -9.31
C GLY A 178 1.39 5.14 -9.19
N TYR A 179 1.02 3.85 -9.32
CA TYR A 179 -0.36 3.38 -9.35
C TYR A 179 -1.16 3.79 -8.11
N VAL A 180 -0.61 3.55 -6.91
CA VAL A 180 -1.27 3.91 -5.66
C VAL A 180 -1.39 5.44 -5.55
N GLY A 181 -0.40 6.17 -6.06
CA GLY A 181 -0.40 7.64 -6.05
C GLY A 181 -1.59 8.26 -6.80
N VAL A 182 -2.13 7.58 -7.82
CA VAL A 182 -3.33 8.03 -8.55
C VAL A 182 -4.59 8.01 -7.67
N ALA A 183 -4.60 7.26 -6.55
CA ALA A 183 -5.69 7.30 -5.58
C ALA A 183 -5.91 8.69 -4.99
N VAL A 184 -4.85 9.51 -4.88
CA VAL A 184 -4.95 10.87 -4.31
C VAL A 184 -5.75 11.82 -5.20
N PRO A 185 -5.40 12.06 -6.48
CA PRO A 185 -6.22 12.91 -7.35
C PRO A 185 -7.63 12.36 -7.55
N PHE A 186 -7.82 11.04 -7.55
CA PHE A 186 -9.15 10.43 -7.54
C PHE A 186 -9.94 10.83 -6.27
N ALA A 187 -9.33 10.73 -5.10
CA ALA A 187 -9.97 11.13 -3.84
C ALA A 187 -10.32 12.62 -3.79
N PHE A 188 -9.48 13.49 -4.36
CA PHE A 188 -9.78 14.92 -4.49
C PHE A 188 -10.96 15.17 -5.44
N ALA A 189 -11.02 14.47 -6.57
CA ALA A 189 -12.14 14.56 -7.51
C ALA A 189 -13.46 14.08 -6.84
N MET A 190 -13.44 12.93 -6.17
CA MET A 190 -14.58 12.43 -5.41
C MET A 190 -14.97 13.38 -4.27
N GLY A 191 -13.98 13.96 -3.59
CA GLY A 191 -14.23 14.97 -2.57
C GLY A 191 -14.95 16.20 -3.12
N ALA A 192 -14.57 16.68 -4.30
CA ALA A 192 -15.21 17.82 -4.95
C ALA A 192 -16.65 17.52 -5.33
N LEU A 193 -16.91 16.34 -5.89
CA LEU A 193 -18.25 15.87 -6.25
C LEU A 193 -19.15 15.72 -5.02
N LEU A 194 -18.66 15.07 -3.96
CA LEU A 194 -19.44 14.79 -2.74
C LEU A 194 -19.67 16.04 -1.88
N SER A 195 -18.75 17.00 -1.89
CA SER A 195 -18.91 18.28 -1.18
C SER A 195 -19.65 19.35 -1.98
N GLY A 196 -19.82 19.16 -3.29
CA GLY A 196 -20.30 20.20 -4.21
C GLY A 196 -19.31 21.35 -4.46
N LYS A 197 -18.08 21.26 -3.94
CA LYS A 197 -17.04 22.29 -4.12
C LYS A 197 -16.24 22.04 -5.40
N LEU A 198 -16.85 22.38 -6.53
CA LEU A 198 -16.28 22.12 -7.87
C LEU A 198 -15.29 23.18 -8.36
N GLY A 199 -14.93 24.18 -7.54
CA GLY A 199 -13.97 25.21 -7.92
C GLY A 199 -12.52 24.70 -8.04
N ASP A 200 -11.58 25.57 -8.36
CA ASP A 200 -10.21 25.20 -8.74
C ASP A 200 -9.34 24.61 -7.61
N GLU A 201 -9.84 24.63 -6.38
CA GLU A 201 -9.10 24.19 -5.20
C GLU A 201 -8.67 22.72 -5.29
N TRP A 202 -9.60 21.82 -5.65
CA TRP A 202 -9.29 20.39 -5.79
C TRP A 202 -8.31 20.13 -6.95
N ILE A 203 -8.43 20.88 -8.04
CA ILE A 203 -7.52 20.79 -9.21
C ILE A 203 -6.09 21.13 -8.79
N ARG A 204 -5.93 22.20 -8.00
CA ARG A 204 -4.61 22.64 -7.53
C ARG A 204 -3.95 21.62 -6.62
N TYR A 205 -4.71 20.95 -5.74
CA TYR A 205 -4.19 19.86 -4.92
C TYR A 205 -3.83 18.65 -5.77
N SER A 206 -4.74 18.20 -6.64
CA SER A 206 -4.55 17.02 -7.50
C SER A 206 -3.31 17.14 -8.40
N ARG A 207 -3.03 18.31 -8.97
CA ARG A 207 -1.95 18.49 -9.96
C ARG A 207 -0.59 17.98 -9.49
N LYS A 208 -0.17 18.31 -8.27
CA LYS A 208 1.14 17.89 -7.75
C LYS A 208 1.20 16.38 -7.56
N TRP A 209 0.14 15.79 -7.05
CA TRP A 209 0.03 14.34 -6.86
C TRP A 209 -0.03 13.59 -8.19
N THR A 210 -0.75 14.11 -9.19
CA THR A 210 -0.78 13.55 -10.54
C THR A 210 0.61 13.55 -11.18
N LEU A 211 1.36 14.65 -11.10
CA LEU A 211 2.72 14.73 -11.65
C LEU A 211 3.69 13.77 -10.94
N PHE A 212 3.55 13.63 -9.62
CA PHE A 212 4.34 12.68 -8.84
C PHE A 212 4.05 11.24 -9.27
N ALA A 213 2.77 10.85 -9.26
CA ALA A 213 2.33 9.51 -9.67
C ALA A 213 2.76 9.19 -11.11
N TRP A 214 2.56 10.13 -12.04
CA TRP A 214 2.96 9.99 -13.44
C TRP A 214 4.47 9.80 -13.61
N THR A 215 5.29 10.55 -12.88
CA THR A 215 6.75 10.40 -12.90
C THR A 215 7.16 8.99 -12.45
N PHE A 216 6.61 8.50 -11.34
CA PHE A 216 6.92 7.17 -10.83
C PHE A 216 6.39 6.03 -11.71
N LEU A 217 5.21 6.19 -12.32
CA LEU A 217 4.74 5.26 -13.35
C LEU A 217 5.68 5.21 -14.55
N SER A 218 6.17 6.37 -15.01
CA SER A 218 7.12 6.45 -16.13
C SER A 218 8.44 5.76 -15.83
N ILE A 219 8.99 5.98 -14.64
CA ILE A 219 10.19 5.27 -14.16
C ILE A 219 9.91 3.76 -14.06
N GLY A 220 8.77 3.38 -13.49
CA GLY A 220 8.34 2.00 -13.39
C GLY A 220 8.28 1.32 -14.75
N LEU A 221 7.61 1.92 -15.74
CA LEU A 221 7.51 1.41 -17.11
C LEU A 221 8.90 1.15 -17.72
N ILE A 222 9.84 2.09 -17.55
CA ILE A 222 11.21 1.95 -18.10
C ILE A 222 11.98 0.82 -17.40
N LEU A 223 11.89 0.72 -16.07
CA LEU A 223 12.58 -0.33 -15.32
C LEU A 223 11.99 -1.72 -15.61
N GLY A 224 10.66 -1.82 -15.71
CA GLY A 224 9.97 -3.08 -16.04
C GLY A 224 10.33 -3.55 -17.44
N ALA A 225 10.31 -2.65 -18.42
CA ALA A 225 10.70 -2.97 -19.78
C ALA A 225 12.17 -3.41 -19.88
N ARG A 226 13.06 -2.78 -19.10
CA ARG A 226 14.47 -3.19 -19.01
C ARG A 226 14.62 -4.57 -18.40
N TRP A 227 13.91 -4.88 -17.33
CA TRP A 227 13.89 -6.21 -16.74
C TRP A 227 13.39 -7.26 -17.74
N ALA A 228 12.24 -7.02 -18.34
CA ALA A 228 11.60 -7.96 -19.24
C ALA A 228 12.47 -8.26 -20.47
N TYR A 229 13.16 -7.24 -20.98
CA TYR A 229 14.16 -7.44 -22.03
C TYR A 229 15.30 -8.37 -21.61
N LEU A 230 15.78 -8.26 -20.36
CA LEU A 230 16.90 -9.06 -19.87
C LEU A 230 16.51 -10.50 -19.58
N GLU A 231 15.33 -10.72 -18.99
CA GLU A 231 14.90 -12.07 -18.56
C GLU A 231 14.04 -12.80 -19.61
N LEU A 232 13.26 -12.08 -20.42
CA LEU A 232 12.31 -12.66 -21.38
C LEU A 232 12.73 -12.46 -22.84
N GLY A 233 13.79 -11.68 -23.08
CA GLY A 233 14.33 -11.43 -24.41
C GLY A 233 13.47 -10.46 -25.26
N TRP A 234 13.74 -10.46 -26.56
CA TRP A 234 13.28 -9.42 -27.49
C TRP A 234 11.74 -9.34 -27.63
N GLY A 235 11.03 -10.47 -27.48
CA GLY A 235 9.57 -10.52 -27.53
C GLY A 235 8.87 -10.17 -26.21
N GLY A 236 9.62 -10.09 -25.11
CA GLY A 236 9.10 -9.90 -23.76
C GLY A 236 9.12 -8.47 -23.24
N TYR A 237 9.52 -7.48 -24.05
CA TYR A 237 9.70 -6.08 -23.62
C TYR A 237 8.47 -5.47 -22.91
N TRP A 238 7.27 -5.96 -23.21
CA TRP A 238 5.99 -5.54 -22.63
C TRP A 238 5.37 -6.56 -21.66
N ALA A 239 6.06 -7.66 -21.37
CA ALA A 239 5.56 -8.78 -20.58
C ALA A 239 6.05 -8.71 -19.13
N TRP A 240 5.79 -7.57 -18.46
CA TRP A 240 6.14 -7.30 -17.07
C TRP A 240 4.95 -6.76 -16.28
#